data_AF-A0A1G7TJJ3-F1
#
_entry.id   AF-A0A1G7TJJ3-F1
#
_cell.length_a   1.000
_cell.length_b   1.000
_cell.length_c   1.000
_cell.angle_alpha   90.00
_cell.angle_beta   90.00
_cell.angle_gamma   90.00
#
_symmetry.space_group_name_H-M   'P 1'
#
loop_
_entity.id
_entity.type
_entity.pdbx_description
1 polymer ?
#
loop_
_entity_poly.entity_id
_entity_poly.type
_entity_poly.pdbx_seq_one_letter_code
_entity_poly.pdbx_strand_id
1 'polypeptide(L)'
;MSALGAPSGQDVVPVRDHRAMTAPPDSQAQPLVKIVGGDRAHLPTCGHLFGKEVVPAAGEQVCDLCQREIDGFGRTNFEDLDAALPAMGVSSTDWPAVKAALAKVAHDEVFMPYSRSYIALNRDGQGVAWVGKNYVDVAGGTRTELPGYASGPRGGAVTAEPRYGEVCGTCFMTKPVGGTHDCW
;
A
#
# COMPACT_ATOMS: atom_id res chain seq x y z
N MET A 1 53.18 -23.46 -18.31
CA MET A 1 52.61 -22.47 -17.37
C MET A 1 51.27 -22.04 -17.96
N SER A 2 50.18 -22.66 -17.52
CA SER A 2 48.82 -22.37 -18.00
C SER A 2 47.98 -21.93 -16.81
N ALA A 3 47.39 -20.75 -16.89
CA ALA A 3 46.28 -20.35 -16.04
C ALA A 3 45.30 -19.54 -16.90
N LEU A 4 44.27 -20.25 -17.39
CA LEU A 4 42.98 -19.69 -17.75
C LEU A 4 42.08 -19.88 -16.53
N GLY A 5 41.30 -18.86 -16.16
CA GLY A 5 40.28 -19.02 -15.13
C GLY A 5 39.67 -17.70 -14.70
N ALA A 6 38.70 -17.21 -15.47
CA ALA A 6 37.67 -16.31 -14.96
C ALA A 6 36.32 -17.05 -15.05
N PRO A 7 35.50 -17.02 -13.99
CA PRO A 7 34.05 -17.05 -14.12
C PRO A 7 33.46 -15.74 -13.56
N SER A 8 32.71 -14.89 -14.29
CA SER A 8 31.44 -15.07 -15.02
C SER A 8 30.26 -15.47 -14.13
N GLY A 9 29.25 -14.59 -14.07
CA GLY A 9 27.89 -14.93 -13.65
C GLY A 9 27.37 -14.12 -12.46
N GLN A 10 26.80 -12.94 -12.74
CA GLN A 10 25.84 -12.32 -11.82
C GLN A 10 24.55 -13.15 -11.89
N ASP A 11 24.23 -13.85 -10.81
CA ASP A 11 22.94 -14.51 -10.63
C ASP A 11 21.85 -13.44 -10.51
N VAL A 12 21.18 -13.15 -11.62
CA VAL A 12 19.92 -12.41 -11.62
C VAL A 12 18.86 -13.35 -11.07
N VAL A 13 18.48 -13.14 -9.81
CA VAL A 13 17.32 -13.82 -9.20
C VAL A 13 16.09 -13.47 -10.03
N PRO A 14 15.36 -14.45 -10.59
CA PRO A 14 14.19 -14.16 -11.39
C PRO A 14 13.09 -13.57 -10.48
N VAL A 15 12.69 -12.32 -10.78
CA VAL A 15 11.46 -11.74 -10.26
C VAL A 15 10.31 -12.59 -10.80
N ARG A 16 9.67 -13.37 -9.91
CA ARG A 16 8.50 -14.17 -10.27
C ARG A 16 7.43 -13.24 -10.83
N ASP A 17 6.94 -13.59 -12.02
CA ASP A 17 5.83 -12.89 -12.67
C ASP A 17 4.60 -13.00 -11.75
N HIS A 18 4.19 -11.89 -11.12
CA HIS A 18 3.07 -11.83 -10.17
C HIS A 18 1.70 -11.83 -10.86
N ARG A 19 1.64 -12.08 -12.17
CA ARG A 19 0.37 -12.25 -12.88
C ARG A 19 -0.22 -13.62 -12.55
N ALA A 20 -1.37 -13.57 -11.89
CA ALA A 20 -2.26 -14.69 -11.54
C ALA A 20 -1.78 -15.58 -10.37
N MET A 21 -1.68 -14.99 -9.18
CA MET A 21 -2.09 -15.77 -8.00
C MET A 21 -3.60 -15.64 -7.88
N THR A 22 -4.28 -16.73 -8.26
CA THR A 22 -5.72 -16.95 -8.11
C THR A 22 -6.18 -16.45 -6.75
N ALA A 23 -7.26 -15.66 -6.72
CA ALA A 23 -7.90 -15.23 -5.49
C ALA A 23 -8.06 -16.44 -4.53
N PRO A 24 -7.82 -16.28 -3.22
CA PRO A 24 -8.03 -17.37 -2.26
C PRO A 24 -9.45 -17.93 -2.45
N PRO A 25 -9.63 -19.26 -2.53
CA PRO A 25 -10.95 -19.85 -2.40
C PRO A 25 -11.46 -19.51 -0.99
N ASP A 26 -12.69 -19.01 -0.89
CA ASP A 26 -13.35 -18.55 0.34
C ASP A 26 -13.20 -17.05 0.71
N SER A 27 -13.10 -16.17 -0.28
CA SER A 27 -13.70 -14.83 -0.15
C SER A 27 -15.24 -14.94 -0.11
N GLN A 28 -15.77 -15.60 0.92
CA GLN A 28 -17.16 -15.42 1.36
C GLN A 28 -17.40 -13.91 1.40
N ALA A 29 -18.47 -13.43 0.76
CA ALA A 29 -18.77 -12.01 0.68
C ALA A 29 -18.83 -11.43 2.10
N GLN A 30 -17.74 -10.81 2.55
CA GLN A 30 -17.65 -10.34 3.92
C GLN A 30 -18.69 -9.23 4.09
N PRO A 31 -19.46 -9.24 5.19
CA PRO A 31 -20.45 -8.21 5.42
C PRO A 31 -19.74 -6.86 5.51
N LEU A 32 -20.18 -5.92 4.67
CA LEU A 32 -19.63 -4.58 4.63
C LEU A 32 -19.97 -3.84 5.93
N VAL A 33 -19.05 -2.99 6.37
CA VAL A 33 -19.21 -2.12 7.53
C VAL A 33 -19.09 -0.67 7.11
N LYS A 34 -19.57 0.25 7.93
CA LYS A 34 -19.38 1.69 7.75
C LYS A 34 -18.96 2.34 9.04
N ILE A 35 -18.28 3.47 8.94
CA ILE A 35 -17.98 4.32 10.08
C ILE A 35 -19.29 4.93 10.60
N VAL A 36 -19.47 5.04 11.92
CA VAL A 36 -20.63 5.75 12.51
C VAL A 36 -20.66 7.18 11.99
N GLY A 37 -21.77 7.56 11.33
CA GLY A 37 -21.93 8.86 10.67
C GLY A 37 -21.25 9.02 9.31
N GLY A 38 -20.57 7.98 8.80
CA GLY A 38 -20.00 7.94 7.46
C GLY A 38 -21.02 7.62 6.37
N ASP A 39 -20.66 7.95 5.12
CA ASP A 39 -21.49 7.81 3.91
C ASP A 39 -21.04 6.67 2.99
N ARG A 40 -19.97 5.95 3.35
CA ARG A 40 -19.38 4.87 2.56
C ARG A 40 -19.36 3.54 3.30
N ALA A 41 -19.58 2.46 2.56
CA ALA A 41 -19.39 1.09 3.01
C ALA A 41 -17.95 0.63 2.74
N HIS A 42 -17.42 -0.24 3.59
CA HIS A 42 -16.04 -0.67 3.59
C HIS A 42 -15.96 -2.18 3.84
N LEU A 43 -14.93 -2.82 3.27
CA LEU A 43 -14.51 -4.14 3.74
C LEU A 43 -13.97 -4.01 5.18
N PRO A 44 -14.15 -5.00 6.07
CA PRO A 44 -13.66 -4.96 7.45
C PRO A 44 -12.15 -4.72 7.60
N THR A 45 -11.39 -4.98 6.55
CA THR A 45 -9.93 -4.82 6.47
C THR A 45 -9.50 -3.44 5.97
N CYS A 46 -10.45 -2.57 5.60
CA CYS A 46 -10.16 -1.27 5.02
C CYS A 46 -9.44 -0.37 6.02
N GLY A 47 -8.27 0.17 5.63
CA GLY A 47 -7.52 1.11 6.47
C GLY A 47 -8.26 2.40 6.84
N HIS A 48 -9.34 2.77 6.15
CA HIS A 48 -10.18 3.91 6.56
C HIS A 48 -10.90 3.69 7.91
N LEU A 49 -11.06 2.43 8.33
CA LEU A 49 -11.71 2.09 9.59
C LEU A 49 -10.80 2.31 10.81
N PHE A 50 -9.52 2.64 10.59
CA PHE A 50 -8.55 2.80 11.67
C PHE A 50 -8.98 3.84 12.71
N GLY A 51 -9.12 3.38 13.96
CA GLY A 51 -9.50 4.24 15.10
C GLY A 51 -10.92 4.80 15.01
N LYS A 52 -11.79 4.19 14.21
CA LYS A 52 -13.19 4.61 14.02
C LYS A 52 -14.14 3.57 14.58
N GLU A 53 -15.25 4.05 15.15
CA GLU A 53 -16.38 3.19 15.49
C GLU A 53 -17.10 2.77 14.20
N VAL A 54 -17.43 1.48 14.08
CA VAL A 54 -18.02 0.90 12.88
C VAL A 54 -19.32 0.17 13.20
N VAL A 55 -20.25 0.20 12.24
CA VAL A 55 -21.55 -0.50 12.28
C VAL A 55 -21.78 -1.23 10.96
N PRO A 56 -22.69 -2.21 10.88
CA PRO A 56 -23.04 -2.84 9.61
C PRO A 56 -23.50 -1.80 8.57
N ALA A 57 -23.07 -1.97 7.32
CA ALA A 57 -23.56 -1.16 6.21
C ALA A 57 -24.99 -1.57 5.81
N ALA A 58 -25.79 -0.60 5.37
CA ALA A 58 -27.21 -0.76 5.01
C ALA A 58 -27.49 -0.45 3.53
N GLY A 59 -26.47 -0.52 2.67
CA GLY A 59 -26.57 -0.27 1.22
C GLY A 59 -25.87 1.00 0.74
N GLU A 60 -25.02 1.60 1.56
CA GLU A 60 -24.17 2.72 1.16
C GLU A 60 -23.24 2.36 0.00
N GLN A 61 -22.83 3.38 -0.77
CA GLN A 61 -21.84 3.18 -1.82
C GLN A 61 -20.53 2.67 -1.21
N VAL A 62 -19.97 1.63 -1.82
CA VAL A 62 -18.69 1.05 -1.39
C VAL A 62 -17.56 2.06 -1.62
N CYS A 63 -16.60 2.09 -0.69
CA CYS A 63 -15.38 2.87 -0.79
C CYS A 63 -14.61 2.45 -2.06
N ASP A 64 -14.05 3.40 -2.82
CA ASP A 64 -13.44 3.07 -4.12
C ASP A 64 -12.31 2.04 -4.03
N LEU A 65 -11.53 2.06 -2.93
CA LEU A 65 -10.49 1.05 -2.68
C LEU A 65 -11.09 -0.35 -2.43
N CYS A 66 -12.19 -0.40 -1.68
CA CYS A 66 -12.91 -1.60 -1.33
C CYS A 66 -13.62 -2.17 -2.57
N GLN A 67 -14.20 -1.32 -3.41
CA GLN A 67 -14.83 -1.71 -4.66
C GLN A 67 -13.83 -2.36 -5.62
N ARG A 68 -12.63 -1.78 -5.77
CA ARG A 68 -11.57 -2.38 -6.59
C ARG A 68 -11.13 -3.75 -6.09
N GLU A 69 -11.11 -3.95 -4.77
CA GLU A 69 -10.80 -5.24 -4.17
C GLU A 69 -11.89 -6.27 -4.49
N ILE A 70 -13.16 -5.90 -4.35
CA ILE A 70 -14.33 -6.72 -4.71
C ILE A 70 -14.32 -7.07 -6.19
N ASP A 71 -13.96 -6.12 -7.06
CA ASP A 71 -13.87 -6.29 -8.51
C ASP A 71 -12.68 -7.18 -8.94
N GLY A 72 -11.90 -7.70 -7.99
CA GLY A 72 -10.79 -8.62 -8.27
C GLY A 72 -9.50 -7.95 -8.72
N PHE A 73 -9.41 -6.60 -8.68
CA PHE A 73 -8.13 -5.91 -8.88
C PHE A 73 -7.14 -6.16 -7.71
N GLY A 74 -7.64 -6.69 -6.60
CA GLY A 74 -6.93 -7.69 -5.80
C GLY A 74 -5.95 -7.18 -4.74
N ARG A 75 -5.74 -8.06 -3.75
CA ARG A 75 -4.68 -7.99 -2.75
C ARG A 75 -3.45 -8.73 -3.28
N THR A 76 -2.26 -8.21 -3.01
CA THR A 76 -1.02 -8.98 -3.09
C THR A 76 -0.71 -9.50 -1.70
N ASN A 77 -0.82 -10.82 -1.51
CA ASN A 77 -0.46 -11.46 -0.25
C ASN A 77 1.05 -11.71 -0.18
N PHE A 78 1.61 -11.58 1.01
CA PHE A 78 3.01 -11.81 1.32
C PHE A 78 3.14 -12.88 2.39
N GLU A 79 4.26 -13.59 2.37
CA GLU A 79 4.61 -14.56 3.42
C GLU A 79 4.79 -13.87 4.77
N ASP A 80 5.44 -12.71 4.76
CA ASP A 80 5.73 -11.93 5.96
C ASP A 80 5.95 -10.44 5.66
N LEU A 81 6.22 -9.67 6.72
CA LEU A 81 6.61 -8.26 6.63
C LEU A 81 7.91 -8.03 5.86
N ASP A 82 8.85 -8.98 5.90
CA ASP A 82 10.16 -8.84 5.25
C ASP A 82 10.05 -8.88 3.74
N ALA A 83 9.11 -9.65 3.19
CA ALA A 83 8.75 -9.61 1.78
C ALA A 83 7.92 -8.36 1.42
N ALA A 84 7.04 -7.92 2.31
CA ALA A 84 6.10 -6.84 2.02
C ALA A 84 6.76 -5.44 2.02
N LEU A 85 7.67 -5.15 2.96
CA LEU A 85 8.35 -3.86 3.10
C LEU A 85 9.09 -3.38 1.83
N PRO A 86 9.98 -4.18 1.22
CA PRO A 86 10.65 -3.80 -0.03
C PRO A 86 9.65 -3.68 -1.18
N ALA A 87 8.65 -4.57 -1.24
CA ALA A 87 7.61 -4.52 -2.28
C ALA A 87 6.77 -3.24 -2.21
N MET A 88 6.54 -2.69 -1.02
CA MET A 88 5.87 -1.41 -0.83
C MET A 88 6.80 -0.20 -1.12
N GLY A 89 8.11 -0.40 -1.04
CA GLY A 89 9.12 0.66 -1.15
C GLY A 89 9.26 1.48 0.13
N VAL A 90 9.07 0.85 1.30
CA VAL A 90 9.45 1.47 2.59
C VAL A 90 10.98 1.54 2.65
N SER A 91 11.52 2.66 3.12
CA SER A 91 12.98 2.82 3.26
C SER A 91 13.54 1.72 4.16
N SER A 92 14.64 1.07 3.74
CA SER A 92 15.31 0.04 4.55
C SER A 92 15.84 0.58 5.89
N THR A 93 16.06 1.89 5.98
CA THR A 93 16.40 2.58 7.23
C THR A 93 15.26 2.54 8.26
N ASP A 94 14.02 2.45 7.80
CA ASP A 94 12.83 2.53 8.64
C ASP A 94 12.30 1.13 9.03
N TRP A 95 12.76 0.06 8.35
CA TRP A 95 12.31 -1.31 8.62
C TRP A 95 12.49 -1.73 10.09
N PRO A 96 13.61 -1.42 10.78
CA PRO A 96 13.74 -1.77 12.20
C PRO A 96 12.67 -1.10 13.07
N ALA A 97 12.33 0.16 12.79
CA ALA A 97 11.29 0.88 13.52
C ALA A 97 9.90 0.29 13.27
N VAL A 98 9.60 -0.08 12.02
CA VAL A 98 8.35 -0.77 11.66
C VAL A 98 8.23 -2.09 12.41
N LYS A 99 9.28 -2.93 12.35
CA LYS A 99 9.29 -4.23 13.04
C LYS A 99 9.14 -4.08 14.55
N ALA A 100 9.81 -3.09 15.15
CA ALA A 100 9.69 -2.83 16.57
C ALA A 100 8.26 -2.42 16.97
N ALA A 101 7.61 -1.55 16.18
CA ALA A 101 6.23 -1.14 16.41
C ALA A 101 5.23 -2.32 16.29
N LEU A 102 5.51 -3.29 15.42
CA LEU A 102 4.63 -4.42 15.15
C LEU A 102 4.98 -5.70 15.92
N ALA A 103 6.06 -5.71 16.72
CA ALA A 103 6.59 -6.91 17.37
C ALA A 103 5.59 -7.67 18.25
N LYS A 104 4.54 -6.99 18.75
CA LYS A 104 3.50 -7.57 19.62
C LYS A 104 2.14 -7.70 18.92
N VAL A 105 2.04 -7.37 17.64
CA VAL A 105 0.79 -7.44 16.88
C VAL A 105 0.63 -8.85 16.33
N ALA A 106 -0.27 -9.63 16.93
CA ALA A 106 -0.63 -10.95 16.42
C ALA A 106 -1.42 -10.80 15.11
N HIS A 107 -0.98 -11.50 14.07
CA HIS A 107 -1.58 -11.50 12.74
C HIS A 107 -1.38 -12.86 12.07
N ASP A 108 -2.19 -13.19 11.08
CA ASP A 108 -2.13 -14.42 10.26
C ASP A 108 -2.08 -14.14 8.76
N GLU A 109 -2.29 -12.88 8.34
CA GLU A 109 -2.24 -12.47 6.94
C GLU A 109 -1.47 -11.15 6.81
N VAL A 110 -0.58 -11.07 5.81
CA VAL A 110 0.10 -9.85 5.40
C VAL A 110 -0.23 -9.60 3.94
N PHE A 111 -0.81 -8.44 3.62
CA PHE A 111 -1.15 -8.13 2.24
C PHE A 111 -1.00 -6.65 1.91
N MET A 112 -0.91 -6.34 0.63
CA MET A 112 -0.94 -4.98 0.09
C MET A 112 -2.14 -4.87 -0.86
N PRO A 113 -2.99 -3.85 -0.73
CA PRO A 113 -4.07 -3.63 -1.69
C PRO A 113 -3.48 -3.21 -3.04
N TYR A 114 -4.26 -3.35 -4.11
CA TYR A 114 -3.89 -2.94 -5.46
C TYR A 114 -3.29 -1.53 -5.57
N SER A 115 -3.79 -0.58 -4.78
CA SER A 115 -3.29 0.81 -4.74
C SER A 115 -1.85 0.94 -4.24
N ARG A 116 -1.31 -0.10 -3.58
CA ARG A 116 0.00 -0.10 -2.92
C ARG A 116 0.15 1.02 -1.89
N SER A 117 -0.97 1.46 -1.31
CA SER A 117 -1.03 2.58 -0.38
C SER A 117 -0.57 2.22 1.04
N TYR A 118 -0.69 0.95 1.43
CA TYR A 118 -0.26 0.43 2.72
C TYR A 118 -0.02 -1.09 2.65
N ILE A 119 0.72 -1.65 3.60
CA ILE A 119 0.66 -3.08 3.93
C ILE A 119 -0.33 -3.21 5.08
N ALA A 120 -1.25 -4.17 5.02
CA ALA A 120 -2.17 -4.50 6.10
C ALA A 120 -1.77 -5.84 6.73
N LEU A 121 -1.87 -5.87 8.05
CA LEU A 121 -1.79 -7.08 8.86
C LEU A 121 -3.22 -7.38 9.32
N ASN A 122 -3.70 -8.58 8.99
CA ASN A 122 -4.98 -9.05 9.49
C ASN A 122 -4.79 -10.17 10.52
N ARG A 123 -5.81 -10.30 11.36
CA ARG A 123 -6.01 -11.44 12.24
C ARG A 123 -7.45 -11.89 12.12
N ASP A 124 -7.68 -13.16 11.80
CA ASP A 124 -9.03 -13.75 11.72
C ASP A 124 -9.99 -12.90 10.84
N GLY A 125 -9.47 -12.36 9.73
CA GLY A 125 -10.22 -11.52 8.77
C GLY A 125 -10.40 -10.05 9.17
N GLN A 126 -9.80 -9.58 10.27
CA GLN A 126 -9.87 -8.19 10.74
C GLN A 126 -8.53 -7.48 10.63
N GLY A 127 -8.53 -6.22 10.20
CA GLY A 127 -7.31 -5.41 10.17
C GLY A 127 -6.83 -5.04 11.57
N VAL A 128 -5.63 -5.49 11.93
CA VAL A 128 -5.01 -5.24 13.25
C VAL A 128 -3.85 -4.25 13.20
N ALA A 129 -3.22 -4.06 12.04
CA ALA A 129 -2.25 -3.00 11.82
C ALA A 129 -2.09 -2.65 10.33
N TRP A 130 -1.55 -1.46 10.07
CA TRP A 130 -1.27 -0.95 8.72
C TRP A 130 0.08 -0.24 8.69
N VAL A 131 0.89 -0.52 7.67
CA VAL A 131 2.17 0.14 7.42
C VAL A 131 2.04 1.01 6.18
N GLY A 132 2.19 2.32 6.37
CA GLY A 132 2.39 3.28 5.30
C GLY A 132 3.85 3.37 4.87
N LYS A 133 4.14 4.17 3.83
CA LYS A 133 5.54 4.47 3.47
C LYS A 133 6.30 5.20 4.58
N ASN A 134 5.57 5.89 5.44
CA ASN A 134 6.11 6.80 6.45
C ASN A 134 5.33 6.74 7.77
N TYR A 135 4.51 5.72 7.99
CA TYR A 135 3.76 5.56 9.24
C TYR A 135 3.49 4.08 9.55
N VAL A 136 3.17 3.81 10.81
CA VAL A 136 2.62 2.53 11.30
C VAL A 136 1.40 2.82 12.16
N ASP A 137 0.28 2.19 11.83
CA ASP A 137 -0.97 2.25 12.59
C ASP A 137 -1.25 0.88 13.20
N VAL A 138 -1.48 0.81 14.51
CA VAL A 138 -1.89 -0.43 15.20
C VAL A 138 -3.31 -0.24 15.70
N ALA A 139 -4.24 -1.12 15.31
CA ALA A 139 -5.66 -1.02 15.62
C ALA A 139 -5.90 -0.77 17.12
N GLY A 140 -6.74 0.22 17.44
CA GLY A 140 -7.00 0.65 18.83
C GLY A 140 -5.85 1.41 19.50
N GLY A 141 -4.72 1.61 18.81
CA GLY A 141 -3.54 2.34 19.28
C GLY A 141 -3.35 3.70 18.60
N THR A 142 -2.12 4.22 18.69
CA THR A 142 -1.73 5.50 18.08
C THR A 142 -0.93 5.28 16.80
N ARG A 143 -1.08 6.19 15.83
CA ARG A 143 -0.22 6.26 14.64
C ARG A 143 1.21 6.62 15.07
N THR A 144 2.16 5.78 14.68
CA THR A 144 3.61 6.06 14.79
C THR A 144 4.10 6.62 13.46
N GLU A 145 4.58 7.86 13.45
CA GLU A 145 5.21 8.45 12.27
C GLU A 145 6.66 7.94 12.16
N LEU A 146 7.08 7.52 10.96
CA LEU A 146 8.45 7.08 10.71
C LEU A 146 9.35 8.29 10.42
N PRO A 147 10.69 8.19 10.58
CA PRO A 147 11.60 9.32 10.39
C PRO A 147 11.50 10.02 9.02
N GLY A 148 11.10 9.29 7.96
CA GLY A 148 10.83 9.86 6.63
C GLY A 148 9.48 10.57 6.48
N TYR A 149 8.71 10.76 7.55
CA TYR A 149 7.38 11.40 7.50
C TYR A 149 7.49 12.91 7.26
N ALA A 150 7.12 13.34 6.06
CA ALA A 150 6.74 14.73 5.80
C ALA A 150 5.23 14.89 6.00
N SER A 151 4.82 15.82 6.86
CA SER A 151 3.40 16.14 7.09
C SER A 151 2.78 16.74 5.81
N GLY A 152 2.12 15.88 5.03
CA GLY A 152 1.24 16.27 3.92
C GLY A 152 -0.24 16.16 4.30
N PRO A 153 -1.15 16.76 3.52
CA PRO A 153 -2.59 16.67 3.79
C PRO A 153 -3.01 15.19 3.89
N ARG A 154 -3.67 14.84 5.00
CA ARG A 154 -4.18 13.49 5.26
C ARG A 154 -5.40 13.24 4.36
N GLY A 155 -5.16 12.60 3.23
CA GLY A 155 -6.20 12.14 2.31
C GLY A 155 -5.55 11.31 1.22
N GLY A 156 -6.06 10.12 0.98
CA GLY A 156 -5.68 9.29 -0.16
C GLY A 156 -6.08 9.95 -1.47
N ALA A 157 -5.38 11.00 -1.83
CA ALA A 157 -5.27 11.60 -3.14
C ALA A 157 -4.11 12.58 -3.00
N VAL A 158 -2.95 12.23 -3.55
CA VAL A 158 -1.98 13.25 -3.90
C VAL A 158 -2.62 14.04 -5.04
N THR A 159 -3.45 15.02 -4.71
CA THR A 159 -3.46 16.24 -5.52
C THR A 159 -2.18 16.98 -5.13
N ALA A 160 -1.03 16.41 -5.52
CA ALA A 160 0.02 17.30 -5.96
C ALA A 160 -0.66 18.02 -7.11
N GLU A 161 -1.12 19.25 -6.89
CA GLU A 161 -1.29 20.14 -8.01
C GLU A 161 0.00 19.99 -8.82
N PRO A 162 -0.08 19.58 -10.09
CA PRO A 162 1.11 19.49 -10.89
C PRO A 162 1.71 20.89 -10.83
N ARG A 163 2.88 21.03 -10.20
CA ARG A 163 3.60 22.29 -10.26
C ARG A 163 3.99 22.42 -11.72
N TYR A 164 3.21 23.22 -12.43
CA TYR A 164 3.46 23.59 -13.80
C TYR A 164 4.49 24.72 -13.78
N GLY A 165 5.59 24.53 -14.49
CA GLY A 165 6.66 25.49 -14.69
C GLY A 165 6.37 26.40 -15.88
N GLU A 166 7.43 26.90 -16.51
CA GLU A 166 7.30 27.79 -17.66
C GLU A 166 6.69 27.09 -18.88
N VAL A 167 6.00 27.88 -19.71
CA VAL A 167 5.45 27.44 -21.00
C VAL A 167 6.61 27.15 -21.96
N CYS A 168 6.59 25.99 -22.63
CA CYS A 168 7.56 25.71 -23.67
C CYS A 168 7.42 26.69 -24.85
N GLY A 169 8.48 27.40 -25.22
CA GLY A 169 8.46 28.32 -26.36
C GLY A 169 8.28 27.66 -27.74
N THR A 170 8.33 26.32 -27.82
CA THR A 170 8.21 25.57 -29.08
C THR A 170 6.81 24.96 -29.26
N CYS A 171 6.29 24.28 -28.24
CA CYS A 171 4.96 23.64 -28.31
C CYS A 171 3.86 24.39 -27.54
N PHE A 172 4.19 25.50 -26.88
CA PHE A 172 3.28 26.35 -26.10
C PHE A 172 2.48 25.62 -25.00
N MET A 173 2.92 24.44 -24.57
CA MET A 173 2.36 23.72 -23.43
C MET A 173 3.14 23.98 -22.14
N THR A 174 2.42 24.02 -21.01
CA THR A 174 3.00 24.24 -19.68
C THR A 174 3.66 22.96 -19.15
N LYS A 175 4.95 23.01 -18.81
CA LYS A 175 5.74 21.82 -18.42
C LYS A 175 5.55 21.46 -16.94
N PRO A 176 5.58 20.18 -16.52
CA PRO A 176 5.73 19.84 -15.12
C PRO A 176 7.16 20.15 -14.61
N VAL A 177 7.29 20.73 -13.41
CA VAL A 177 8.57 21.22 -12.82
C VAL A 177 9.63 20.13 -12.60
N GLY A 178 9.25 18.85 -12.62
CA GLY A 178 10.16 17.71 -12.36
C GLY A 178 10.43 16.77 -13.53
N GLY A 179 9.99 17.07 -14.76
CA GLY A 179 10.08 16.14 -15.88
C GLY A 179 10.63 16.77 -17.17
N THR A 180 11.32 15.96 -17.98
CA THR A 180 11.60 16.27 -19.38
C THR A 180 10.31 16.09 -20.18
N HIS A 181 9.90 17.13 -20.92
CA HIS A 181 8.85 17.01 -21.93
C HIS A 181 9.49 16.75 -23.31
N ASP A 182 8.91 15.86 -24.10
CA ASP A 182 9.36 15.60 -25.47
C ASP A 182 8.64 16.56 -26.43
N CYS A 183 9.40 17.46 -27.06
CA CYS A 183 8.92 18.20 -28.22
C CYS A 183 9.02 17.28 -29.43
N TRP A 184 7.90 16.72 -29.88
CA TRP A 184 7.80 16.11 -31.21
C TRP A 184 7.60 17.20 -32.26
#